data_AF-A0A2V8M3C2-F1
#
_entry.id   AF-A0A2V8M3C2-F1
#
_cell.length_a   1.000
_cell.length_b   1.000
_cell.length_c   1.000
_cell.angle_alpha   90.00
_cell.angle_beta   90.00
_cell.angle_gamma   90.00
#
_symmetry.space_group_name_H-M   'P 1'
#
loop_
_entity.id
_entity.type
_entity.pdbx_description
1 polymer ?
#
loop_
_entity_poly.entity_id
_entity_poly.type
_entity_poly.pdbx_seq_one_letter_code
_entity_poly.pdbx_strand_id
1 'polypeptide(L)'
;MIQLSLIFLLWLQESPGGRVSAAIESIKHPDLSKFLVIAAILFIIGIAGVLTRRNIIVIFMSIELILNAANLNFIAFSRYLQDTGGANPLAGQVFTVFIIVVAAAEAAIGLGIVIALYRNRETIWVDEIDLMKW
;
A
#
# COMPACT_ATOMS: atom_id res chain seq x y z
N MET A 1 -53.26 28.08 2.40
CA MET A 1 -51.94 28.51 2.92
C MET A 1 -51.22 27.40 3.70
N ILE A 2 -51.89 26.67 4.60
CA ILE A 2 -51.29 25.58 5.41
C ILE A 2 -50.87 24.36 4.55
N GLN A 3 -51.65 23.97 3.54
CA GLN A 3 -51.32 22.86 2.62
C GLN A 3 -50.06 23.10 1.77
N LEU A 4 -49.81 24.35 1.36
CA LEU A 4 -48.63 24.71 0.55
C LEU A 4 -47.34 24.68 1.40
N SER A 5 -47.44 25.04 2.69
CA SER A 5 -46.35 24.89 3.66
C SER A 5 -46.01 23.42 3.94
N LEU A 6 -47.01 22.53 3.92
CA LEU A 6 -46.82 21.10 4.17
C LEU A 6 -46.19 20.38 2.97
N ILE A 7 -46.59 20.75 1.75
CA ILE A 7 -45.98 20.26 0.51
C ILE A 7 -44.55 20.80 0.36
N PHE A 8 -44.31 22.06 0.70
CA PHE A 8 -42.95 22.60 0.78
C PHE A 8 -42.13 21.82 1.81
N LEU A 9 -42.68 21.57 3.02
CA LEU A 9 -42.06 20.75 4.08
C LEU A 9 -41.93 19.23 3.75
N LEU A 10 -42.62 18.73 2.73
CA LEU A 10 -42.41 17.39 2.20
C LEU A 10 -41.36 17.41 1.09
N TRP A 11 -41.35 18.46 0.26
CA TRP A 11 -40.39 18.66 -0.83
C TRP A 11 -38.96 18.89 -0.35
N LEU A 12 -38.74 19.66 0.73
CA LEU A 12 -37.41 19.79 1.34
C LEU A 12 -36.91 18.49 2.03
N GLN A 13 -37.79 17.52 2.33
CA GLN A 13 -37.39 16.19 2.84
C GLN A 13 -37.05 15.22 1.70
N GLU A 14 -37.61 15.44 0.50
CA GLU A 14 -37.24 14.75 -0.73
C GLU A 14 -36.13 15.45 -1.54
N SER A 15 -35.49 16.49 -0.99
CA SER A 15 -34.44 17.22 -1.68
C SER A 15 -33.28 16.28 -2.06
N PRO A 16 -32.93 16.12 -3.36
CA PRO A 16 -31.91 15.19 -3.84
C PRO A 16 -30.52 15.38 -3.23
N GLY A 17 -30.28 16.51 -2.56
CA GLY A 17 -29.04 16.83 -1.86
C GLY A 17 -28.71 15.86 -0.72
N GLY A 18 -29.69 15.23 -0.07
CA GLY A 18 -29.43 14.25 0.99
C GLY A 18 -28.82 12.94 0.48
N ARG A 19 -29.28 12.46 -0.69
CA ARG A 19 -28.76 11.23 -1.33
C ARG A 19 -27.38 11.45 -1.93
N VAL A 20 -27.15 12.64 -2.49
CA VAL A 20 -25.84 13.05 -3.00
C VAL A 20 -24.87 13.27 -1.83
N SER A 21 -25.29 13.89 -0.73
CA SER A 21 -24.43 14.09 0.44
C SER A 21 -24.09 12.77 1.14
N ALA A 22 -25.03 11.83 1.25
CA ALA A 22 -24.78 10.49 1.78
C ALA A 22 -23.88 9.65 0.84
N ALA A 23 -24.03 9.79 -0.49
CA ALA A 23 -23.12 9.16 -1.45
C ALA A 23 -21.71 9.77 -1.37
N ILE A 24 -21.60 11.09 -1.20
CA ILE A 24 -20.32 11.79 -1.01
C ILE A 24 -19.68 11.38 0.32
N GLU A 25 -20.45 11.23 1.38
CA GLU A 25 -19.98 10.78 2.70
C GLU A 25 -19.53 9.32 2.66
N SER A 26 -20.26 8.45 1.95
CA SER A 26 -19.84 7.06 1.68
C SER A 26 -18.55 6.97 0.87
N ILE A 27 -18.30 7.91 -0.05
CA ILE A 27 -17.02 8.01 -0.78
C ILE A 27 -15.91 8.57 0.11
N LYS A 28 -16.24 9.41 1.10
CA LYS A 28 -15.30 10.08 1.99
C LYS A 28 -14.64 9.14 3.00
N HIS A 29 -15.28 8.01 3.31
CA HIS A 29 -14.75 6.97 4.20
C HIS A 29 -14.41 5.71 3.40
N PRO A 30 -13.23 5.66 2.73
CA PRO A 30 -12.79 4.44 2.08
C PRO A 30 -12.64 3.34 3.13
N ASP A 31 -13.48 2.32 3.02
CA ASP A 31 -13.47 1.14 3.88
C ASP A 31 -12.06 0.53 3.99
N LEU A 32 -11.62 0.24 5.22
CA LEU A 32 -10.34 -0.41 5.52
C LEU A 32 -10.12 -1.65 4.64
N SER A 33 -11.19 -2.39 4.37
CA SER A 33 -11.18 -3.60 3.53
C SER A 33 -10.59 -3.34 2.15
N LYS A 34 -10.83 -2.17 1.55
CA LYS A 34 -10.30 -1.82 0.22
C LYS A 34 -8.78 -1.69 0.24
N PHE A 35 -8.23 -1.04 1.26
CA PHE A 35 -6.78 -0.90 1.41
C PHE A 35 -6.10 -2.24 1.69
N LEU A 36 -6.72 -3.09 2.52
CA LEU A 36 -6.22 -4.43 2.81
C LEU A 36 -6.17 -5.31 1.55
N VAL A 37 -7.21 -5.26 0.70
CA VAL A 37 -7.23 -6.00 -0.56
C VAL A 37 -6.13 -5.51 -1.51
N ILE A 38 -5.95 -4.20 -1.65
CA ILE A 38 -4.89 -3.63 -2.49
C ILE A 38 -3.51 -4.04 -1.96
N ALA A 39 -3.28 -3.92 -0.65
CA ALA A 39 -2.03 -4.34 -0.03
C ALA A 39 -1.77 -5.84 -0.24
N ALA A 40 -2.78 -6.69 -0.08
CA ALA A 40 -2.66 -8.12 -0.33
C ALA A 40 -2.30 -8.44 -1.78
N ILE A 41 -2.93 -7.75 -2.75
CA ILE A 41 -2.61 -7.91 -4.18
C ILE A 41 -1.15 -7.51 -4.45
N LEU A 42 -0.72 -6.34 -3.96
CA LEU A 42 0.66 -5.86 -4.15
C LEU A 42 1.68 -6.81 -3.50
N PHE A 43 1.38 -7.32 -2.31
CA PHE A 43 2.22 -8.28 -1.59
C PHE A 43 2.36 -9.59 -2.37
N ILE A 44 1.25 -10.15 -2.88
CA ILE A 44 1.27 -11.38 -3.69
C ILE A 44 2.04 -11.17 -5.00
N ILE A 45 1.84 -10.04 -5.68
CA ILE A 45 2.60 -9.70 -6.89
C ILE A 45 4.10 -9.60 -6.58
N GLY A 46 4.45 -8.97 -5.46
CA GLY A 46 5.83 -8.90 -5.00
C GLY A 46 6.44 -10.29 -4.75
N ILE A 47 5.73 -11.17 -4.03
CA ILE A 47 6.18 -12.55 -3.81
C ILE A 47 6.33 -13.30 -5.14
N ALA A 48 5.34 -13.22 -6.02
CA ALA A 48 5.40 -13.85 -7.33
C ALA A 48 6.60 -13.33 -8.14
N GLY A 49 6.89 -12.03 -8.06
CA GLY A 49 8.07 -11.42 -8.66
C GLY A 49 9.38 -12.00 -8.12
N VAL A 50 9.52 -12.11 -6.79
CA VAL A 50 10.72 -12.71 -6.16
C VAL A 50 10.94 -14.15 -6.60
N LEU A 51 9.87 -14.95 -6.69
CA LEU A 51 9.97 -16.38 -6.99
C LEU A 51 10.15 -16.70 -8.49
N THR A 52 9.67 -15.85 -9.38
CA THR A 52 9.64 -16.15 -10.84
C THR A 52 10.74 -15.46 -11.62
N ARG A 53 11.36 -14.41 -11.08
CA ARG A 53 12.33 -13.59 -11.81
C ARG A 53 13.74 -14.11 -11.57
N ARG A 54 14.52 -14.20 -12.65
CA ARG A 54 15.94 -14.57 -12.62
C ARG A 54 16.88 -13.37 -12.58
N ASN A 55 16.41 -12.22 -13.04
CA ASN A 55 17.18 -10.98 -13.02
C ASN A 55 17.19 -10.40 -11.61
N ILE A 56 18.39 -10.28 -11.02
CA ILE A 56 18.57 -9.84 -9.64
C ILE A 56 17.99 -8.45 -9.37
N ILE A 57 18.04 -7.54 -10.34
CA ILE A 57 17.47 -6.18 -10.20
C ILE A 57 15.94 -6.26 -10.08
N VAL A 58 15.31 -7.14 -10.86
CA VAL A 58 13.86 -7.33 -10.82
C VAL A 58 13.43 -8.01 -9.51
N ILE A 59 14.27 -8.88 -8.94
CA ILE A 59 14.05 -9.45 -7.62
C ILE A 59 14.07 -8.34 -6.55
N PHE A 60 15.06 -7.43 -6.56
CA PHE A 60 15.09 -6.27 -5.66
C PHE A 60 13.84 -5.38 -5.80
N MET A 61 13.43 -5.06 -7.03
CA MET A 61 12.19 -4.31 -7.26
C MET A 61 10.94 -5.01 -6.69
N SER A 62 10.93 -6.34 -6.71
CA SER A 62 9.83 -7.14 -6.16
C SER A 62 9.82 -7.11 -4.63
N ILE A 63 11.00 -7.11 -3.99
CA ILE A 63 11.14 -6.94 -2.53
C ILE A 63 10.65 -5.56 -2.09
N GLU A 64 11.04 -4.50 -2.82
CA GLU A 64 10.55 -3.13 -2.58
C GLU A 64 9.01 -3.04 -2.69
N LEU A 65 8.41 -3.79 -3.62
CA LEU A 65 6.97 -3.85 -3.76
C LEU A 65 6.29 -4.53 -2.55
N ILE A 66 6.89 -5.58 -2.00
CA ILE A 66 6.45 -6.25 -0.76
C ILE A 66 6.50 -5.27 0.42
N LEU A 67 7.61 -4.53 0.58
CA LEU A 67 7.77 -3.53 1.64
C LEU A 67 6.76 -2.38 1.51
N ASN A 68 6.46 -1.94 0.28
CA ASN A 68 5.42 -0.94 0.03
C ASN A 68 4.01 -1.44 0.37
N ALA A 69 3.71 -2.71 0.12
CA ALA A 69 2.45 -3.31 0.55
C ALA A 69 2.31 -3.34 2.08
N ALA A 70 3.39 -3.67 2.80
CA ALA A 70 3.41 -3.59 4.26
C ALA A 70 3.20 -2.15 4.78
N ASN A 71 3.85 -1.16 4.16
CA ASN A 71 3.66 0.26 4.49
C ASN A 71 2.21 0.72 4.29
N LEU A 72 1.56 0.26 3.22
CA LEU A 72 0.14 0.55 2.98
C LEU A 72 -0.74 0.02 4.13
N ASN A 73 -0.47 -1.20 4.62
CA ASN A 73 -1.17 -1.76 5.78
C ASN A 73 -0.95 -0.94 7.05
N PHE A 74 0.28 -0.52 7.34
CA PHE A 74 0.57 0.32 8.51
C PHE A 74 -0.21 1.64 8.49
N ILE A 75 -0.23 2.33 7.34
CA ILE A 75 -1.00 3.58 7.20
C ILE A 75 -2.51 3.33 7.30
N ALA A 76 -3.01 2.28 6.68
CA ALA A 76 -4.44 1.95 6.67
C ALA A 76 -4.95 1.62 8.08
N PHE A 77 -4.22 0.80 8.84
CA PHE A 77 -4.55 0.51 10.24
C PHE A 77 -4.42 1.75 11.13
N SER A 78 -3.39 2.59 10.92
CA SER A 78 -3.24 3.86 11.66
C SER A 78 -4.47 4.75 11.50
N ARG A 79 -5.03 4.85 10.28
CA ARG A 79 -6.26 5.61 10.03
C ARG A 79 -7.49 4.97 10.65
N TYR A 80 -7.64 3.65 10.54
CA TYR A 80 -8.78 2.95 11.12
C TYR A 80 -8.81 3.07 12.66
N LEU A 81 -7.67 2.94 13.32
CA LEU A 81 -7.57 3.11 14.77
C LEU A 81 -7.86 4.55 15.21
N GLN A 82 -7.51 5.55 14.39
CA GLN A 82 -7.89 6.95 14.65
C GLN A 82 -9.40 7.15 14.69
N ASP A 83 -10.11 6.63 13.68
CA ASP A 83 -11.56 6.79 13.59
C ASP A 83 -12.30 6.03 14.71
N THR A 84 -11.71 4.95 15.23
CA THR A 84 -12.30 4.10 16.29
C THR A 84 -11.92 4.56 17.71
N GLY A 85 -11.17 5.66 17.86
CA GLY A 85 -10.75 6.20 19.17
C GLY A 85 -9.59 5.44 19.85
N GLY A 86 -8.84 4.65 19.07
CA GLY A 86 -7.69 3.88 19.52
C GLY A 86 -6.42 4.69 19.78
N ALA A 87 -5.44 4.07 20.45
CA ALA A 87 -4.23 4.73 20.91
C ALA A 87 -3.23 5.07 19.77
N ASN A 88 -2.68 6.29 19.87
CA ASN A 88 -1.65 6.91 19.05
C ASN A 88 -1.93 6.98 17.53
N PRO A 89 -2.58 8.07 17.05
CA PRO A 89 -2.89 8.29 15.62
C PRO A 89 -1.69 8.12 14.68
N LEU A 90 -0.49 8.46 15.15
CA LEU A 90 0.70 8.65 14.33
C LEU A 90 1.57 7.38 14.22
N ALA A 91 1.29 6.34 15.00
CA ALA A 91 2.18 5.18 15.12
C ALA A 91 2.45 4.50 13.77
N GLY A 92 1.42 4.22 12.96
CA GLY A 92 1.61 3.56 11.66
C GLY A 92 2.36 4.42 10.64
N GLN A 93 2.23 5.75 10.73
CA GLN A 93 2.97 6.69 9.89
C GLN A 93 4.46 6.71 10.27
N VAL A 94 4.77 6.72 11.57
CA VAL A 94 6.16 6.65 12.06
C VAL A 94 6.82 5.34 11.61
N PHE A 95 6.15 4.20 11.80
CA PHE A 95 6.65 2.90 11.32
C PHE A 95 6.90 2.89 9.81
N THR A 96 6.01 3.48 9.03
CA THR A 96 6.19 3.57 7.56
C THR A 96 7.45 4.35 7.18
N VAL A 97 7.73 5.47 7.85
CA VAL A 97 8.96 6.24 7.60
C VAL A 97 10.20 5.41 7.92
N PHE A 98 10.21 4.69 9.04
CA PHE A 98 11.32 3.80 9.38
C PHE A 98 11.52 2.69 8.33
N ILE A 99 10.43 2.07 7.85
CA ILE A 99 10.52 1.03 6.82
C ILE A 99 11.06 1.61 5.51
N ILE A 100 10.64 2.80 5.09
CA ILE A 100 11.17 3.47 3.89
C ILE A 100 12.68 3.74 4.02
N VAL A 101 13.14 4.18 5.20
CA VAL A 101 14.56 4.42 5.45
C VAL A 101 15.36 3.11 5.41
N VAL A 102 14.84 2.04 6.01
CA VAL A 102 15.47 0.72 5.98
C VAL A 102 15.51 0.16 4.56
N ALA A 103 14.41 0.28 3.80
CA ALA A 103 14.34 -0.14 2.40
C ALA A 103 15.37 0.61 1.54
N ALA A 104 15.50 1.93 1.71
CA ALA A 104 16.51 2.72 1.01
C ALA A 104 17.94 2.26 1.34
N ALA A 105 18.22 1.93 2.60
CA ALA A 105 19.51 1.39 3.02
C ALA A 105 19.78 0.00 2.43
N GLU A 106 18.78 -0.89 2.46
CA GLU A 106 18.85 -2.23 1.87
C GLU A 106 19.12 -2.16 0.35
N ALA A 107 18.35 -1.36 -0.39
CA ALA A 107 18.52 -1.20 -1.83
C ALA A 107 19.90 -0.65 -2.21
N ALA A 108 20.45 0.30 -1.42
CA ALA A 108 21.80 0.83 -1.64
C ALA A 108 22.88 -0.25 -1.46
N ILE A 109 22.77 -1.05 -0.38
CA ILE A 109 23.69 -2.17 -0.11
C ILE A 109 23.53 -3.26 -1.18
N GLY A 110 22.31 -3.64 -1.50
CA GLY A 110 21.97 -4.65 -2.48
C GLY A 110 22.51 -4.32 -3.87
N LEU A 111 22.28 -3.09 -4.35
CA LEU A 111 22.82 -2.64 -5.62
C LEU A 111 24.36 -2.58 -5.61
N GLY A 112 24.96 -2.16 -4.49
CA GLY A 112 26.41 -2.19 -4.32
C GLY A 112 26.99 -3.60 -4.50
N ILE A 113 26.33 -4.61 -3.93
CA ILE A 113 26.69 -6.03 -4.09
C ILE A 113 26.49 -6.46 -5.55
N VAL A 114 25.37 -6.11 -6.18
CA VAL A 114 25.09 -6.46 -7.59
C VAL A 114 26.16 -5.89 -8.52
N ILE A 115 26.57 -4.63 -8.33
CA ILE A 115 27.62 -4.00 -9.15
C ILE A 115 28.97 -4.71 -8.92
N ALA A 116 29.31 -5.02 -7.67
CA ALA A 116 30.55 -5.73 -7.36
C ALA A 116 30.57 -7.14 -7.99
N LEU A 117 29.43 -7.83 -7.98
CA LEU A 117 29.27 -9.13 -8.62
C LEU A 117 29.37 -9.02 -10.16
N TYR A 118 28.68 -8.06 -10.76
CA TYR A 118 28.69 -7.84 -12.20
C TYR A 118 30.10 -7.56 -12.71
N ARG A 119 30.93 -6.84 -11.95
CA ARG A 119 32.34 -6.62 -12.31
C ARG A 119 33.18 -7.90 -12.36
N ASN A 120 32.79 -8.95 -11.63
CA ASN A 120 33.54 -10.21 -11.57
C ASN A 120 32.94 -11.31 -12.46
N ARG A 121 31.64 -11.24 -12.78
CA ARG A 121 30.88 -12.30 -13.46
C ARG A 121 30.20 -11.86 -14.75
N GLU A 122 30.15 -10.55 -15.03
CA GLU A 122 29.51 -9.93 -16.21
C GLU A 122 28.05 -10.37 -16.45
N THR A 123 27.36 -10.85 -15.40
CA THR A 123 25.98 -11.33 -15.46
C THR A 123 25.14 -10.80 -14.30
N ILE A 124 23.84 -10.62 -14.55
CA ILE A 124 22.81 -10.20 -13.59
C ILE A 124 21.80 -11.32 -13.32
N TRP A 125 22.02 -12.50 -13.89
CA TRP A 125 21.17 -13.67 -13.77
C TRP A 125 21.56 -14.47 -12.52
N VAL A 126 20.60 -14.68 -11.62
CA VAL A 126 20.86 -15.33 -10.33
C VAL A 126 21.19 -16.82 -10.47
N ASP A 127 20.71 -17.46 -11.54
CA ASP A 127 20.92 -18.88 -11.85
C ASP A 127 22.35 -19.20 -12.31
N GLU A 128 23.10 -18.20 -12.77
CA GLU A 128 24.51 -18.33 -13.20
C GLU A 128 25.51 -18.16 -12.04
N ILE A 129 25.04 -17.79 -10.84
CA ILE A 129 25.87 -17.60 -9.65
C ILE A 129 25.91 -18.90 -8.84
N ASP A 130 26.49 -19.96 -9.40
CA ASP A 130 26.38 -21.31 -8.82
C ASP A 130 27.70 -21.95 -8.39
N LEU A 131 28.71 -21.12 -8.12
CA LEU A 131 30.05 -21.51 -7.70
C LEU A 131 30.11 -22.49 -6.51
N MET A 132 29.07 -22.52 -5.66
CA MET A 132 29.00 -23.38 -4.46
C MET A 132 28.06 -24.58 -4.62
N LYS A 133 27.64 -24.93 -5.84
CA LYS A 133 26.96 -26.21 -6.10
C LYS A 133 28.00 -27.34 -6.05
N TRP A 134 27.70 -28.37 -5.26
CA TRP A 134 28.40 -29.66 -5.26
C TRP A 134 27.90 -30.53 -6.42
#